data_AF-A0A7Y8J8F1-F1
#
_entry.id   AF-A0A7Y8J8F1-F1
#
_cell.length_a   1.000
_cell.length_b   1.000
_cell.length_c   1.000
_cell.angle_alpha   90.00
_cell.angle_beta   90.00
_cell.angle_gamma   90.00
#
_symmetry.space_group_name_H-M   'P 1'
#
loop_
_entity.id
_entity.type
_entity.pdbx_description
1 polymer ?
#
loop_
_entity_poly.entity_id
_entity_poly.type
_entity_poly.pdbx_seq_one_letter_code
_entity_poly.pdbx_strand_id
1 'polypeptide(L)' 'MFVAEKNALSEEIESYVNKYGNDRSALLMILHEIQKKHRHISEFAQQEVARLLNIHPVEVYSVISFFA' A
#
# COMPACT_ATOMS: atom_id res chain seq x y z
N MET A 1 -6.21 14.15 -2.65
CA MET A 1 -4.75 14.22 -2.82
C MET A 1 -4.40 14.93 -4.12
N PHE A 2 -3.51 15.90 -4.04
CA PHE A 2 -2.88 16.56 -5.19
C PHE A 2 -1.87 15.62 -5.87
N VAL A 3 -1.50 15.91 -7.12
CA VAL A 3 -0.59 15.05 -7.90
C VAL A 3 0.77 14.88 -7.22
N ALA A 4 1.33 15.95 -6.65
CA ALA A 4 2.59 15.88 -5.92
C ALA A 4 2.52 14.94 -4.70
N GLU A 5 1.41 14.96 -3.96
CA GLU A 5 1.19 14.07 -2.81
C GLU A 5 1.07 12.61 -3.24
N LYS A 6 0.40 12.35 -4.37
CA LYS A 6 0.30 11.01 -4.96
C LYS A 6 1.67 10.48 -5.37
N ASN A 7 2.47 11.29 -6.06
CA ASN A 7 3.82 10.89 -6.49
C ASN A 7 4.71 10.56 -5.29
N ALA A 8 4.73 11.42 -4.27
CA ALA A 8 5.50 11.19 -3.06
C ALA A 8 5.06 9.91 -2.33
N LEU A 9 3.75 9.64 -2.28
CA LEU A 9 3.22 8.41 -1.70
C LEU A 9 3.58 7.17 -2.55
N SER A 10 3.55 7.26 -3.87
CA SER A 10 4.00 6.17 -4.76
C SER A 10 5.47 5.82 -4.51
N GLU A 11 6.37 6.82 -4.50
CA GLU A 11 7.79 6.61 -4.21
C GLU A 11 8.01 5.96 -2.83
N GLU A 12 7.22 6.37 -1.84
CA GLU A 12 7.25 5.78 -0.51
C GLU A 12 6.80 4.31 -0.53
N ILE A 13 5.70 3.99 -1.20
CA ILE A 13 5.20 2.61 -1.31
C ILE A 13 6.20 1.72 -2.06
N GLU A 14 6.82 2.24 -3.13
CA GLU A 14 7.89 1.55 -3.84
C GLU A 14 9.07 1.24 -2.92
N SER A 15 9.42 2.14 -2.00
CA SER A 15 10.46 1.89 -1.01
C SER A 15 10.10 0.73 -0.05
N TYR A 16 8.83 0.60 0.34
CA TYR A 16 8.37 -0.52 1.18
C TYR A 16 8.34 -1.84 0.41
N VAL A 17 7.93 -1.82 -0.86
CA VAL A 17 7.97 -3.00 -1.74
C VAL A 17 9.41 -3.47 -1.95
N ASN A 18 10.35 -2.56 -2.18
CA ASN A 18 11.77 -2.90 -2.27
C ASN A 18 12.33 -3.48 -0.95
N LYS A 19 11.78 -3.07 0.20
CA LYS A 19 12.21 -3.53 1.53
C LYS A 19 11.63 -4.90 1.92
N TYR A 20 10.36 -5.14 1.64
CA TYR A 20 9.63 -6.33 2.12
C TYR A 20 9.38 -7.40 1.05
N GLY A 21 9.52 -7.04 -0.23
CA GLY A 21 9.23 -7.92 -1.36
C GLY A 21 8.06 -7.40 -2.21
N ASN A 22 7.99 -7.90 -3.43
CA ASN A 22 7.00 -7.52 -4.44
C ASN A 22 5.93 -8.60 -4.68
N ASP A 23 5.79 -9.54 -3.76
CA ASP A 23 4.76 -10.57 -3.80
C ASP A 23 3.70 -10.35 -2.71
N ARG A 24 2.63 -11.15 -2.78
CA ARG A 24 1.48 -11.07 -1.87
C ARG A 24 1.85 -11.19 -0.38
N SER A 25 2.93 -11.87 -0.03
CA SER A 25 3.34 -12.06 1.38
C SER A 25 3.78 -10.75 2.04
N ALA A 26 4.25 -9.77 1.26
CA ALA A 26 4.66 -8.46 1.75
C ALA A 26 3.48 -7.51 2.07
N LEU A 27 2.26 -7.85 1.62
CA LEU A 27 1.07 -6.97 1.70
C LEU A 27 0.82 -6.43 3.10
N LEU A 28 0.77 -7.30 4.11
CA LEU A 28 0.50 -6.89 5.49
C LEU A 28 1.56 -5.92 6.04
N MET A 29 2.84 -6.18 5.73
CA MET A 29 3.94 -5.33 6.19
C MET A 29 3.89 -3.95 5.56
N ILE A 30 3.60 -3.88 4.25
CA ILE A 30 3.48 -2.62 3.52
C ILE A 30 2.29 -1.81 4.04
N LEU A 31 1.11 -2.43 4.19
CA LEU A 31 -0.07 -1.75 4.73
C LEU A 31 0.16 -1.26 6.16
N HIS A 32 0.89 -2.01 6.98
CA HIS A 32 1.24 -1.60 8.34
C HIS A 32 2.11 -0.35 8.37
N GLU A 33 3.14 -0.24 7.52
CA GLU A 33 3.98 0.97 7.46
C GLU A 33 3.18 2.20 7.00
N ILE A 34 2.33 2.04 5.98
CA ILE A 34 1.46 3.11 5.48
C ILE A 34 0.53 3.60 6.60
N GLN A 35 -0.16 2.68 7.28
CA GLN A 35 -1.06 2.99 8.40
C GLN A 35 -0.31 3.66 9.56
N LYS A 36 0.88 3.16 9.90
CA LYS A 36 1.71 3.71 10.98
C LYS A 36 2.13 5.15 10.71
N LYS A 37 2.51 5.48 9.48
CA LYS A 37 2.98 6.81 9.10
C LYS A 37 1.84 7.80 8.85
N HIS A 38 0.81 7.37 8.11
CA HIS A 38 -0.27 8.26 7.63
C HIS A 38 -1.54 8.21 8.49
N ARG A 39 -1.63 7.28 9.47
CA ARG A 39 -2.80 7.03 10.34
C ARG A 39 -4.09 6.64 9.60
N HIS A 40 -4.01 6.49 8.28
CA HIS A 40 -5.06 5.97 7.42
C HIS A 40 -4.43 5.37 6.16
N ILE A 41 -5.14 4.44 5.52
CA ILE A 41 -4.74 3.89 4.22
C ILE A 41 -5.71 4.43 3.17
N SER A 42 -5.26 5.44 2.42
CA SER A 42 -6.08 6.07 1.37
C SER A 42 -6.36 5.09 0.22
N GLU A 43 -7.47 5.28 -0.49
CA GLU A 43 -7.81 4.44 -1.66
C GLU A 43 -6.69 4.43 -2.72
N PHE A 44 -6.02 5.56 -2.91
CA PHE A 44 -4.86 5.65 -3.79
C PHE A 44 -3.73 4.73 -3.33
N ALA A 45 -3.41 4.70 -2.03
CA ALA A 45 -2.41 3.79 -1.49
C ALA A 45 -2.79 2.33 -1.73
N GLN A 46 -4.08 1.98 -1.58
CA GLN A 46 -4.56 0.61 -1.80
C GLN A 46 -4.35 0.17 -3.26
N GLN A 47 -4.70 1.03 -4.22
CA GLN A 47 -4.50 0.74 -5.63
C GLN A 47 -3.01 0.63 -5.98
N GLU A 48 -2.19 1.49 -5.42
CA GLU A 48 -0.76 1.49 -5.71
C GLU A 48 -0.04 0.25 -5.16
N VAL A 49 -0.41 -0.17 -3.94
CA VAL A 49 0.07 -1.44 -3.37
C VAL A 49 -0.38 -2.62 -4.23
N ALA A 50 -1.64 -2.65 -4.67
CA ALA A 50 -2.15 -3.72 -5.54
C ALA A 50 -1.36 -3.79 -6.88
N ARG A 51 -1.09 -2.63 -7.49
CA ARG A 51 -0.30 -2.51 -8.72
C ARG A 51 1.12 -3.06 -8.53
N LEU A 52 1.81 -2.63 -7.46
CA LEU A 52 3.20 -2.98 -7.23
C LEU A 52 3.41 -4.44 -6.81
N LEU A 53 2.45 -5.02 -6.08
CA LEU A 53 2.48 -6.45 -5.70
C LEU A 53 1.86 -7.36 -6.78
N ASN A 54 1.35 -6.77 -7.87
CA ASN A 54 0.67 -7.48 -8.95
C ASN A 54 -0.47 -8.41 -8.46
N ILE A 55 -1.31 -7.89 -7.57
CA ILE A 55 -2.48 -8.57 -7.00
C ILE A 55 -3.77 -7.80 -7.30
N HIS A 56 -4.93 -8.43 -7.09
CA HIS A 56 -6.19 -7.71 -7.30
C HIS A 56 -6.44 -6.70 -6.16
N PRO A 57 -6.96 -5.49 -6.46
CA PRO A 57 -7.32 -4.50 -5.44
C PRO A 57 -8.29 -5.04 -4.37
N VAL A 58 -9.16 -5.99 -4.72
CA VAL A 58 -10.07 -6.64 -3.77
C VAL A 58 -9.33 -7.39 -2.66
N GLU A 59 -8.12 -7.90 -2.93
CA GLU A 59 -7.30 -8.57 -1.93
C GLU A 59 -6.77 -7.57 -0.90
N VAL A 60 -6.33 -6.39 -1.36
CA VAL A 60 -5.90 -5.29 -0.49
C VAL A 60 -7.06 -4.80 0.37
N TYR A 61 -8.22 -4.55 -0.25
CA TYR A 61 -9.43 -4.14 0.46
C TYR A 61 -9.87 -5.16 1.51
N SER A 62 -9.81 -6.46 1.19
CA SER A 62 -10.19 -7.53 2.11
C SER A 62 -9.28 -7.57 3.34
N VAL A 63 -7.97 -7.39 3.15
CA VAL A 63 -7.00 -7.33 4.25
C VAL A 63 -7.23 -6.12 5.14
N ILE A 64 -7.44 -4.94 4.55
CA ILE A 64 -7.73 -3.72 5.31
C ILE A 64 -9.01 -3.88 6.12
N SER A 65 -10.09 -4.36 5.49
CA SER A 65 -11.39 -4.53 6.17
C SER A 65 -11.36 -5.55 7.32
N PHE A 66 -10.40 -6.49 7.30
CA PHE A 66 -10.26 -7.49 8.35
C PHE A 66 -9.39 -7.02 9.53
N PHE A 67 -8.38 -6.17 9.27
CA PHE A 67 -7.35 -5.79 10.25
C PHE A 67 -7.37 -4.31 10.69
N ALA A 68 -8.07 -3.42 9.99
CA ALA A 68 -8.16 -1.99 10.29
C ALA A 68 -9.47 -1.65 11.02
#